data_AF-A0A7S3TZR5-F1
#
_entry.id   AF-A0A7S3TZR5-F1
#
_cell.length_a   1.000
_cell.length_b   1.000
_cell.length_c   1.000
_cell.angle_alpha   90.00
_cell.angle_beta   90.00
_cell.angle_gamma   90.00
#
_symmetry.space_group_name_H-M   'P 1'
#
loop_
_entity.id
_entity.type
_entity.pdbx_description
1 polymer ?
#
loop_
_entity_poly.entity_id
_entity_poly.type
_entity_poly.pdbx_seq_one_letter_code
_entity_poly.pdbx_strand_id
1 'polypeptide(L)'
;LGDPTPGDAPEPVVPLVPFSTCLERYFAAEPLESFRGQKNAIKTTRFATFPKMLVVHLRRYYVDTDWVAKKIVASVPVPEVLDLEAHRSTGMLPGEEALPEEAAEAEVPAAPIAAAPTPDDAIVAQLVSMGFSENGSKRAALAVSNSSAEAATEWVFAHMEDADFNEPLPPPGAAATTSHGSSGGADPEAVAMLGAMGFSERHAMGALAATGGSIERAADWLFSHSDDLESAVAATLGEVANVKAGDGSCETEGDDGPGIYDLLGFVSHMGSNTSCGHYVCHIKKEGRWVLHNDRKVAASEATPLDLGYMYFFRRRDA
;
A
#
# COMPACT_ATOMS: atom_id res chain seq x y z
N LEU A 1 -18.28 18.15 -59.26
CA LEU A 1 -17.85 18.17 -57.85
C LEU A 1 -18.15 16.79 -57.31
N GLY A 2 -17.20 15.86 -57.47
CA GLY A 2 -17.35 14.49 -57.01
C GLY A 2 -17.02 14.41 -55.53
N ASP A 3 -17.86 13.73 -54.75
CA ASP A 3 -17.58 13.41 -53.36
C ASP A 3 -16.28 12.61 -53.24
N PRO A 4 -15.44 12.88 -52.22
CA PRO A 4 -14.24 12.10 -51.98
C PRO A 4 -14.61 10.68 -51.55
N THR A 5 -14.05 9.70 -52.25
CA THR A 5 -14.07 8.27 -51.91
C THR A 5 -13.53 8.04 -50.49
N PRO A 6 -14.20 7.22 -49.64
CA PRO A 6 -13.70 6.86 -48.31
C PRO A 6 -12.60 5.80 -48.47
N GLY A 7 -11.38 6.22 -48.75
CA GLY A 7 -10.25 5.32 -48.94
C GLY A 7 -8.86 5.87 -48.58
N ASP A 8 -8.73 7.18 -48.32
CA ASP A 8 -7.44 7.84 -48.08
C ASP A 8 -7.33 8.44 -46.67
N ALA A 9 -7.80 7.73 -45.63
CA ALA A 9 -7.34 8.03 -44.28
C ALA A 9 -5.91 7.45 -44.15
N PRO A 10 -4.87 8.28 -43.89
CA PRO A 10 -3.52 7.74 -43.69
C PRO A 10 -3.56 6.73 -42.55
N GLU A 11 -2.98 5.54 -42.78
CA GLU A 11 -2.88 4.52 -41.74
C GLU A 11 -2.25 5.14 -40.49
N PRO A 12 -2.83 4.92 -39.29
CA PRO A 12 -2.32 5.51 -38.08
C PRO A 12 -0.89 5.02 -37.86
N VAL A 13 0.07 5.95 -37.88
CA VAL A 13 1.47 5.65 -37.62
C VAL A 13 1.61 5.19 -36.17
N VAL A 14 1.86 3.90 -35.99
CA VAL A 14 2.08 3.33 -34.66
C VAL A 14 3.56 3.52 -34.30
N PRO A 15 3.89 4.25 -33.22
CA PRO A 15 5.27 4.39 -32.78
C PRO A 15 5.84 3.03 -32.39
N LEU A 16 7.02 2.72 -32.91
CA LEU A 16 7.80 1.54 -32.55
C LEU A 16 8.70 1.89 -31.34
N VAL A 17 8.45 1.24 -30.21
CA VAL A 17 9.22 1.43 -28.98
C VAL A 17 9.96 0.12 -28.67
N PRO A 18 11.31 0.10 -28.73
CA PRO A 18 12.08 -1.09 -28.41
C PRO A 18 11.83 -1.56 -26.97
N PHE A 19 11.64 -2.86 -26.78
CA PHE A 19 11.43 -3.44 -25.45
C PHE A 19 12.64 -3.22 -24.52
N SER A 20 13.86 -3.21 -25.06
CA SER A 20 15.08 -2.89 -24.30
C SER A 20 15.01 -1.51 -23.65
N THR A 21 14.51 -0.50 -24.36
CA THR A 21 14.32 0.86 -23.82
C THR A 21 13.31 0.88 -22.67
N CYS A 22 12.27 0.04 -22.73
CA CYS A 22 11.32 -0.09 -21.62
C CYS A 22 11.99 -0.69 -20.38
N LEU A 23 12.84 -1.72 -20.55
CA LEU A 23 13.60 -2.32 -19.44
C LEU A 23 14.63 -1.35 -18.88
N GLU A 24 15.41 -0.69 -19.73
CA GLU A 24 16.40 0.32 -19.33
C GLU A 24 15.74 1.42 -18.50
N ARG A 25 14.58 1.93 -18.93
CA ARG A 25 13.83 2.93 -18.18
C ARG A 25 13.31 2.40 -16.84
N TYR A 26 12.86 1.14 -16.78
CA TYR A 26 12.38 0.54 -15.54
C TYR A 26 13.51 0.35 -14.51
N PHE A 27 14.72 0.04 -14.99
CA PHE A 27 15.91 -0.18 -14.18
C PHE A 27 16.80 1.06 -14.02
N ALA A 28 16.45 2.18 -14.63
CA ALA A 28 17.19 3.42 -14.51
C ALA A 28 17.13 3.98 -13.08
N ALA A 29 18.19 4.68 -12.70
CA ALA A 29 18.26 5.41 -11.46
C ALA A 29 17.27 6.60 -11.49
N GLU A 30 16.34 6.65 -10.54
CA GLU A 30 15.33 7.70 -10.42
C GLU A 30 15.71 8.65 -9.27
N PRO A 31 16.02 9.93 -9.55
CA PRO A 31 16.27 10.91 -8.49
C PRO A 31 14.96 11.25 -7.77
N LEU A 32 15.00 11.24 -6.44
CA LEU A 32 13.88 11.62 -5.59
C LEU A 32 14.03 13.09 -5.19
N GLU A 33 13.00 13.90 -5.45
CA GLU A 33 12.99 15.33 -5.14
C GLU A 33 13.02 15.63 -3.63
N SER A 34 12.43 14.74 -2.82
CA SER A 34 12.41 14.84 -1.36
C SER A 34 12.38 13.45 -0.74
N PHE A 35 13.50 13.03 -0.15
CA PHE A 35 13.60 11.83 0.66
C PHE A 35 14.12 12.21 2.04
N ARG A 36 13.26 12.14 3.07
CA ARG A 36 13.62 12.51 4.47
C ARG A 36 14.29 13.89 4.58
N GLY A 37 13.75 14.88 3.86
CA GLY A 37 14.30 16.25 3.83
C GLY A 37 15.61 16.43 3.05
N GLN A 38 16.18 15.36 2.48
CA GLN A 38 17.36 15.40 1.62
C GLN A 38 16.94 15.51 0.14
N LYS A 39 17.69 16.31 -0.62
CA LYS A 39 17.37 16.66 -2.02
C LYS A 39 18.09 15.82 -3.09
N ASN A 40 18.79 14.74 -2.73
CA ASN A 40 19.67 13.99 -3.64
C ASN A 40 19.58 12.45 -3.49
N ALA A 41 18.47 11.90 -2.98
CA ALA A 41 18.33 10.44 -2.93
C ALA A 41 18.08 9.87 -4.33
N ILE A 42 18.67 8.70 -4.61
CA ILE A 42 18.51 8.02 -5.89
C ILE A 42 17.91 6.65 -5.62
N LYS A 43 16.76 6.37 -6.22
CA LYS A 43 16.08 5.09 -6.14
C LYS A 43 16.47 4.22 -7.33
N THR A 44 16.88 2.99 -7.05
CA THR A 44 17.10 1.96 -8.07
C THR A 44 16.35 0.69 -7.65
N THR A 45 15.64 0.07 -8.58
CA THR A 45 14.90 -1.19 -8.34
C THR A 45 15.62 -2.33 -9.05
N ARG A 46 15.79 -3.49 -8.41
CA ARG A 46 16.42 -4.70 -8.98
C ARG A 46 15.69 -5.94 -8.49
N PHE A 47 15.91 -7.08 -9.13
CA PHE A 47 15.34 -8.35 -8.69
C PHE A 47 16.19 -8.96 -7.57
N ALA A 48 15.62 -9.19 -6.40
CA ALA A 48 16.27 -10.01 -5.37
C ALA A 48 16.26 -11.50 -5.76
N THR A 49 15.12 -11.97 -6.25
CA THR A 49 14.90 -13.35 -6.71
C THR A 49 14.19 -13.37 -8.06
N PHE A 50 14.32 -14.48 -8.80
CA PHE A 50 13.65 -14.68 -10.09
C PHE A 50 12.61 -15.80 -10.01
N PRO A 51 11.31 -15.50 -10.11
CA PRO A 51 10.26 -16.53 -10.00
C PRO A 51 10.25 -17.47 -11.21
N LYS A 52 9.71 -18.70 -11.06
CA LYS A 52 9.43 -19.63 -12.18
C LYS A 52 8.58 -19.01 -13.29
N MET A 53 7.61 -18.19 -12.90
CA MET A 53 6.70 -17.51 -13.81
C MET A 53 6.81 -16.00 -13.60
N LEU A 54 7.37 -15.31 -14.59
CA LEU A 54 7.47 -13.86 -14.60
C LEU A 54 6.30 -13.26 -15.38
N VAL A 55 5.56 -12.36 -14.74
CA VAL A 55 4.47 -11.61 -15.39
C VAL A 55 4.96 -10.19 -15.70
N VAL A 56 4.95 -9.82 -16.97
CA VAL A 56 5.34 -8.49 -17.43
C VAL A 56 4.11 -7.74 -17.92
N HIS A 57 3.72 -6.70 -17.20
CA HIS A 57 2.62 -5.81 -17.58
C HIS A 57 3.18 -4.56 -18.26
N LEU A 58 2.86 -4.37 -19.54
CA LEU A 58 3.20 -3.14 -20.24
C LEU A 58 2.23 -2.03 -19.84
N ARG A 59 2.75 -0.99 -19.18
CA ARG A 59 2.01 0.21 -18.74
C ARG A 59 1.63 1.09 -19.94
N ARG A 60 0.67 0.62 -20.74
CA ARG A 60 0.17 1.26 -21.97
C ARG A 60 -0.96 2.26 -21.70
N TYR A 61 -1.09 2.75 -20.48
CA TYR A 61 -2.14 3.69 -20.09
C TYR A 61 -1.51 4.85 -19.35
N TYR A 62 -1.95 6.06 -19.66
CA TYR A 62 -1.52 7.28 -18.98
C TYR A 62 -2.73 8.17 -18.71
N VAL A 63 -2.58 9.04 -17.73
CA VAL A 63 -3.57 10.07 -17.44
C VAL A 63 -3.11 11.34 -18.15
N ASP A 64 -3.98 11.90 -18.99
CA ASP A 64 -3.69 13.14 -19.70
C ASP A 64 -3.89 14.37 -18.79
N THR A 65 -3.57 15.56 -19.29
CA THR A 65 -3.74 16.83 -18.56
C THR A 65 -5.18 17.08 -18.09
N ASP A 66 -6.16 16.53 -18.79
CA ASP A 66 -7.58 16.62 -18.45
C ASP A 66 -8.04 15.54 -17.45
N TRP A 67 -7.11 14.81 -16.84
CA TRP A 67 -7.39 13.66 -15.94
C TRP A 67 -8.15 12.50 -16.60
N VAL A 68 -8.11 12.44 -17.94
CA VAL A 68 -8.72 11.36 -18.71
C VAL A 68 -7.68 10.28 -18.98
N ALA A 69 -7.99 9.04 -18.63
CA ALA A 69 -7.13 7.90 -18.95
C ALA A 69 -7.14 7.62 -20.45
N LYS A 70 -5.95 7.64 -21.08
CA LYS A 70 -5.74 7.38 -22.51
C LYS A 70 -4.86 6.15 -22.69
N LYS A 71 -5.13 5.40 -23.76
CA LYS A 71 -4.33 4.24 -24.15
C LYS A 71 -3.20 4.68 -25.07
N ILE A 72 -1.98 4.26 -24.74
CA ILE A 72 -0.80 4.39 -25.60
C ILE A 72 -0.89 3.33 -26.70
N VAL A 73 -1.16 3.78 -27.91
CA VAL A 73 -1.13 2.93 -29.11
C VAL A 73 0.31 2.93 -29.62
N ALA A 74 1.11 1.94 -29.20
CA ALA A 74 2.50 1.77 -29.60
C ALA A 74 2.79 0.29 -29.90
N SER A 75 3.72 0.02 -30.81
CA SER A 75 4.23 -1.33 -31.08
C SER A 75 5.47 -1.54 -30.23
N VAL A 76 5.46 -2.57 -29.39
CA VAL A 76 6.58 -2.91 -28.49
C VAL A 76 6.98 -4.35 -28.76
N PRO A 77 7.95 -4.62 -29.67
CA PRO A 77 8.33 -5.98 -30.01
C PRO A 77 8.98 -6.66 -28.80
N VAL A 78 8.21 -7.52 -28.13
CA VAL A 78 8.66 -8.29 -26.97
C VAL A 78 9.41 -9.53 -27.46
N PRO A 79 10.64 -9.80 -26.96
CA PRO A 79 11.42 -10.95 -27.39
C PRO A 79 10.82 -12.26 -26.85
N GLU A 80 11.00 -13.35 -27.60
CA GLU A 80 10.60 -14.69 -27.13
C GLU A 80 11.51 -15.21 -26.02
N VAL A 81 12.76 -14.74 -25.98
CA VAL A 81 13.75 -15.08 -24.96
C VAL A 81 14.12 -13.81 -24.23
N LEU A 82 14.00 -13.83 -22.91
CA LEU A 82 14.25 -12.68 -22.07
C LEU A 82 15.33 -13.02 -21.05
N ASP A 83 16.45 -12.30 -21.12
CA ASP A 83 17.54 -12.36 -20.15
C ASP A 83 17.47 -11.14 -19.24
N LEU A 84 17.30 -11.40 -17.94
CA LEU A 84 17.23 -10.39 -16.88
C LEU A 84 18.36 -10.55 -15.86
N GLU A 85 19.31 -11.46 -16.08
CA GLU A 85 20.35 -11.77 -15.10
C GLU A 85 21.18 -10.53 -14.76
N ALA A 86 21.40 -9.64 -15.73
CA ALA A 86 22.08 -8.36 -15.55
C ALA A 86 21.36 -7.38 -14.57
N HIS A 87 20.09 -7.64 -14.23
CA HIS A 87 19.28 -6.83 -13.33
C HIS A 87 19.05 -7.48 -11.95
N ARG A 88 19.81 -8.54 -11.63
CA ARG A 88 19.83 -9.12 -10.29
C ARG A 88 20.45 -8.15 -9.27
N SER A 89 19.83 -8.07 -8.10
CA SER A 89 20.35 -7.34 -6.95
C SER A 89 21.51 -8.12 -6.32
N THR A 90 22.58 -7.41 -5.98
CA THR A 90 23.70 -7.97 -5.20
C THR A 90 23.56 -7.67 -3.70
N GLY A 91 22.45 -7.06 -3.29
CA GLY A 91 22.30 -6.53 -1.95
C GLY A 91 23.30 -5.42 -1.64
N MET A 92 23.56 -5.21 -0.36
CA MET A 92 24.55 -4.24 0.13
C MET A 92 25.97 -4.70 -0.21
N LEU A 93 26.76 -3.84 -0.85
CA LEU A 93 28.12 -4.17 -1.27
C LEU A 93 29.14 -3.90 -0.16
N PRO A 94 30.29 -4.62 -0.15
CA PRO A 94 31.38 -4.33 0.78
C PRO A 94 31.90 -2.89 0.61
N GLY A 95 31.76 -2.07 1.66
CA GLY A 95 32.17 -0.67 1.67
C GLY A 95 31.02 0.34 1.50
N GLU A 96 29.79 -0.14 1.29
CA GLU A 96 28.61 0.71 1.46
C GLU A 96 28.32 0.88 2.95
N GLU A 97 27.87 2.08 3.35
CA GLU A 97 27.40 2.36 4.70
C GLU A 97 25.88 2.43 4.67
N ALA A 98 25.23 1.61 5.51
CA ALA A 98 23.79 1.67 5.64
C ALA A 98 23.38 3.04 6.18
N LEU A 99 22.32 3.60 5.59
CA LEU A 99 21.67 4.78 6.17
C LEU A 99 21.26 4.42 7.61
N PRO A 100 21.53 5.30 8.59
CA PRO A 100 21.02 5.10 9.93
C PRO A 100 19.52 4.88 9.84
N GLU A 101 19.01 3.84 10.50
CA GLU A 101 17.61 3.84 10.87
C GLU A 101 17.43 5.10 11.71
N GLU A 102 16.83 6.14 11.12
CA GLU A 102 16.08 7.08 11.94
C GLU A 102 15.16 6.18 12.74
N ALA A 103 15.48 6.04 14.04
CA ALA A 103 14.60 5.43 15.02
C ALA A 103 13.21 5.90 14.65
N ALA A 104 12.40 4.97 14.13
CA ALA A 104 11.10 5.22 13.52
C ALA A 104 10.49 6.40 14.22
N GLU A 105 10.49 7.58 13.56
CA GLU A 105 10.41 8.91 14.18
C GLU A 105 10.06 8.75 15.63
N ALA A 106 11.08 8.69 16.51
CA ALA A 106 10.85 8.71 17.94
C ALA A 106 9.82 9.81 18.09
N GLU A 107 8.56 9.40 18.39
CA GLU A 107 7.42 10.29 18.51
C GLU A 107 7.98 11.49 19.21
N VAL A 108 8.08 12.63 18.52
CA VAL A 108 8.81 13.83 18.98
C VAL A 108 8.74 13.81 20.49
N PRO A 109 9.81 13.46 21.26
CA PRO A 109 9.65 12.87 22.58
C PRO A 109 8.71 13.79 23.30
N ALA A 110 7.47 13.32 23.51
CA ALA A 110 6.40 14.16 23.97
C ALA A 110 7.00 14.80 25.21
N ALA A 111 7.19 16.12 25.14
CA ALA A 111 7.92 16.86 26.15
C ALA A 111 7.42 16.33 27.50
N PRO A 112 8.34 15.93 28.41
CA PRO A 112 8.05 15.04 29.52
C PRO A 112 6.71 15.44 30.09
N ILE A 113 5.72 14.53 29.99
CA ILE A 113 4.32 14.80 30.31
C ILE A 113 4.32 15.48 31.68
N ALA A 114 4.26 16.81 31.64
CA ALA A 114 4.02 17.61 32.82
C ALA A 114 2.62 17.18 33.22
N ALA A 115 2.52 16.65 34.45
CA ALA A 115 1.29 16.14 35.04
C ALA A 115 0.11 16.99 34.53
N ALA A 116 -0.83 16.32 33.85
CA ALA A 116 -2.01 16.99 33.31
C ALA A 116 -2.56 17.92 34.39
N PRO A 117 -2.71 19.24 34.13
CA PRO A 117 -3.19 20.15 35.14
C PRO A 117 -4.54 19.62 35.62
N THR A 118 -4.65 19.32 36.91
CA THR A 118 -5.93 18.96 37.52
C THR A 118 -6.73 20.25 37.68
N PRO A 119 -8.02 20.27 37.29
CA PRO A 119 -8.85 21.46 37.50
C PRO A 119 -8.91 21.76 39.01
N ASP A 120 -8.73 23.02 39.38
CA ASP A 120 -8.85 23.42 40.79
C ASP A 120 -10.31 23.32 41.23
N ASP A 121 -10.58 22.40 42.17
CA ASP A 121 -11.92 22.14 42.70
C ASP A 121 -12.57 23.38 43.34
N ALA A 122 -11.78 24.35 43.83
CA ALA A 122 -12.31 25.59 44.40
C ALA A 122 -12.86 26.54 43.32
N ILE A 123 -12.15 26.63 42.18
CA ILE A 123 -12.59 27.42 41.01
C ILE A 123 -13.82 26.77 40.38
N VAL A 124 -13.80 25.45 40.24
CA VAL A 124 -14.94 24.67 39.72
C VAL A 124 -16.17 24.82 40.62
N ALA A 125 -16.00 24.72 41.95
CA ALA A 125 -17.11 24.92 42.90
C ALA A 125 -17.72 26.32 42.82
N GLN A 126 -16.89 27.36 42.62
CA GLN A 126 -17.36 28.74 42.46
C GLN A 126 -18.17 28.91 41.16
N LEU A 127 -17.69 28.39 40.03
CA LEU A 127 -18.42 28.45 38.75
C LEU A 127 -19.72 27.63 38.77
N VAL A 128 -19.72 26.45 39.40
CA VAL A 128 -20.93 25.65 39.61
C VAL A 128 -21.92 26.38 40.53
N SER A 129 -21.44 27.06 41.57
CA SER A 129 -22.30 27.88 42.43
C SER A 129 -22.93 29.08 41.72
N MET A 130 -22.29 29.57 40.65
CA MET A 130 -22.81 30.62 39.76
C MET A 130 -23.81 30.08 38.72
N GLY A 131 -23.97 28.76 38.63
CA GLY A 131 -24.96 28.10 37.76
C GLY A 131 -24.39 27.50 36.47
N PHE A 132 -23.06 27.44 36.32
CA PHE A 132 -22.43 26.77 35.18
C PHE A 132 -22.33 25.26 35.37
N SER A 133 -22.23 24.51 34.28
CA SER A 133 -22.09 23.05 34.35
C SER A 133 -20.74 22.65 34.95
N GLU A 134 -20.70 21.50 35.62
CA GLU A 134 -19.46 20.98 36.23
C GLU A 134 -18.39 20.70 35.17
N ASN A 135 -18.78 20.18 34.01
CA ASN A 135 -17.86 19.87 32.91
C ASN A 135 -17.30 21.15 32.26
N GLY A 136 -18.17 22.13 31.98
CA GLY A 136 -17.74 23.42 31.43
C GLY A 136 -16.86 24.21 32.40
N SER A 137 -17.14 24.10 33.71
CA SER A 137 -16.33 24.70 34.76
C SER A 137 -14.94 24.07 34.85
N LYS A 138 -14.83 22.74 34.72
CA LYS A 138 -13.54 22.03 34.63
C LYS A 138 -12.77 22.44 33.37
N ARG A 139 -13.44 22.54 32.21
CA ARG A 139 -12.82 23.01 30.95
C ARG A 139 -12.28 24.43 31.07
N ALA A 140 -13.05 25.33 31.66
CA ALA A 140 -12.64 26.72 31.85
C ALA A 140 -11.45 26.85 32.80
N ALA A 141 -11.47 26.14 33.93
CA ALA A 141 -10.36 26.11 34.89
C ALA A 141 -9.06 25.64 34.22
N LEU A 142 -9.13 24.62 33.36
CA LEU A 142 -7.98 24.13 32.60
C LEU A 142 -7.53 25.10 31.50
N ALA A 143 -8.47 25.70 30.78
CA ALA A 143 -8.16 26.63 29.69
C ALA A 143 -7.43 27.90 30.19
N VAL A 144 -7.77 28.37 31.39
CA VAL A 144 -7.07 29.49 32.04
C VAL A 144 -5.90 29.06 32.93
N SER A 145 -5.50 27.79 32.88
CA SER A 145 -4.41 27.21 33.68
C SER A 145 -4.55 27.45 35.19
N ASN A 146 -5.77 27.32 35.74
CA ASN A 146 -6.11 27.53 37.15
C ASN A 146 -5.68 28.92 37.69
N SER A 147 -5.62 29.95 36.85
CA SER A 147 -5.13 31.28 37.23
C SER A 147 -6.01 32.02 38.24
N SER A 148 -7.32 32.13 37.98
CA SER A 148 -8.31 32.66 38.94
C SER A 148 -9.74 32.27 38.55
N ALA A 149 -10.67 32.38 39.49
CA ALA A 149 -12.10 32.13 39.24
C ALA A 149 -12.71 33.19 38.30
N GLU A 150 -12.24 34.43 38.37
CA GLU A 150 -12.68 35.52 37.49
C GLU A 150 -12.27 35.29 36.04
N ALA A 151 -11.02 34.85 35.80
CA ALA A 151 -10.53 34.53 34.47
C ALA A 151 -11.26 33.32 33.88
N ALA A 152 -11.53 32.30 34.70
CA ALA A 152 -12.31 31.14 34.28
C ALA A 152 -13.77 31.53 33.95
N THR A 153 -14.36 32.47 34.69
CA THR A 153 -15.72 32.98 34.41
C THR A 153 -15.78 33.73 33.08
N GLU A 154 -14.79 34.57 32.79
CA GLU A 154 -14.68 35.28 31.50
C GLU A 154 -14.53 34.30 30.33
N TRP A 155 -13.75 33.24 30.51
CA TRP A 155 -13.62 32.17 29.51
C TRP A 155 -14.93 31.42 29.28
N VAL A 156 -15.68 31.11 30.34
CA VAL A 156 -17.02 30.49 30.23
C VAL A 156 -17.97 31.38 29.44
N PHE A 157 -18.00 32.70 29.69
CA PHE A 157 -18.87 33.59 28.92
C PHE A 157 -18.54 33.65 27.42
N ALA A 158 -17.28 33.47 27.06
CA ALA A 158 -16.86 33.46 25.66
C ALA A 158 -17.13 32.13 24.94
N HIS A 159 -17.27 31.01 25.67
CA HIS A 159 -17.31 29.64 25.09
C HIS A 159 -18.51 28.79 25.55
N MET A 160 -19.46 29.36 26.31
CA MET A 160 -20.63 28.62 26.81
C MET A 160 -21.63 28.20 25.72
N GLU A 161 -21.56 28.81 24.54
CA GLU A 161 -22.40 28.47 23.39
C GLU A 161 -21.77 27.37 22.52
N ASP A 162 -20.55 26.93 22.84
CA ASP A 162 -19.87 25.87 22.10
C ASP A 162 -20.53 24.52 22.36
N ALA A 163 -20.76 23.75 21.29
CA ALA A 163 -21.47 22.48 21.34
C ALA A 163 -20.78 21.43 22.24
N ASP A 164 -19.46 21.54 22.42
CA ASP A 164 -18.65 20.66 23.23
C ASP A 164 -18.57 21.12 24.71
N PHE A 165 -19.06 22.31 25.06
CA PHE A 165 -18.85 22.96 26.38
C PHE A 165 -19.23 22.07 27.57
N ASN A 166 -20.32 21.31 27.42
CA ASN A 166 -20.84 20.42 28.45
C ASN A 166 -20.35 18.97 28.33
N GLU A 167 -19.55 18.65 27.31
CA GLU A 167 -19.04 17.29 27.12
C GLU A 167 -18.02 16.93 28.20
N PRO A 168 -18.02 15.67 28.67
CA PRO A 168 -17.06 15.21 29.66
C PRO A 168 -15.65 15.30 29.09
N LEU A 169 -14.74 15.91 29.86
CA LEU A 169 -13.33 15.97 29.51
C LEU A 169 -12.78 14.53 29.34
N PRO A 170 -12.03 14.24 28.25
CA PRO A 170 -11.39 12.94 28.10
C PRO A 170 -10.41 12.72 29.27
N PRO A 171 -10.38 11.52 29.89
CA PRO A 171 -9.42 11.22 30.93
C PRO A 171 -7.99 11.35 30.40
N PRO A 172 -7.00 11.73 31.24
CA PRO A 172 -5.62 11.88 30.82
C PRO A 172 -5.10 10.53 30.29
N GLY A 173 -4.89 10.46 28.98
CA GLY A 173 -4.45 9.25 28.27
C GLY A 173 -5.39 8.75 27.17
N ALA A 174 -6.60 9.28 27.04
CA ALA A 174 -7.47 8.95 25.90
C ALA A 174 -7.25 9.95 24.77
N ALA A 175 -6.27 9.67 23.91
CA ALA A 175 -6.31 10.17 22.55
C ALA A 175 -7.65 9.76 21.92
N ALA A 176 -8.24 10.67 21.15
CA ALA A 176 -9.54 10.53 20.51
C ALA A 176 -9.71 9.15 19.84
N THR A 177 -10.45 8.28 20.50
CA THR A 177 -11.10 7.12 19.90
C THR A 177 -12.57 7.28 20.20
N THR A 178 -13.35 7.49 19.16
CA THR A 178 -14.80 7.43 19.20
C THR A 178 -15.20 6.00 19.57
N SER A 179 -15.32 5.75 20.87
CA SER A 179 -15.68 4.46 21.45
C SER A 179 -17.16 4.15 21.17
N HIS A 180 -17.41 3.38 20.11
CA HIS A 180 -18.54 2.45 20.12
C HIS A 180 -18.04 1.16 20.75
N GLY A 181 -18.62 0.80 21.89
CA GLY A 181 -18.16 -0.32 22.70
C GLY A 181 -18.30 -1.67 21.99
N SER A 182 -17.29 -2.52 22.18
CA SER A 182 -17.52 -3.94 22.43
C SER A 182 -16.36 -4.49 23.26
N SER A 183 -16.69 -5.45 24.10
CA SER A 183 -15.84 -6.16 25.06
C SER A 183 -14.46 -6.55 24.51
N GLY A 184 -13.42 -6.31 25.32
CA GLY A 184 -12.02 -6.66 25.06
C GLY A 184 -11.70 -8.17 25.09
N GLY A 185 -12.45 -8.96 24.34
CA GLY A 185 -12.12 -10.33 23.98
C GLY A 185 -12.44 -10.51 22.50
N ALA A 186 -11.50 -11.05 21.73
CA ALA A 186 -11.74 -11.40 20.34
C ALA A 186 -13.01 -12.28 20.25
N ASP A 187 -13.93 -11.92 19.36
CA ASP A 187 -15.15 -12.69 19.14
C ASP A 187 -14.77 -14.14 18.76
N PRO A 188 -15.20 -15.17 19.54
CA PRO A 188 -14.88 -16.56 19.25
C PRO A 188 -15.31 -17.00 17.85
N GLU A 189 -16.36 -16.39 17.28
CA GLU A 189 -16.81 -16.66 15.92
C GLU A 189 -15.83 -16.09 14.88
N ALA A 190 -15.31 -14.89 15.12
CA ALA A 190 -14.28 -14.27 14.28
C ALA A 190 -12.97 -15.06 14.31
N VAL A 191 -12.57 -15.56 15.49
CA VAL A 191 -11.39 -16.43 15.64
C VAL A 191 -11.60 -17.74 14.88
N ALA A 192 -12.78 -18.36 14.96
CA ALA A 192 -13.08 -19.58 14.23
C ALA A 192 -13.07 -19.39 12.70
N MET A 193 -13.55 -18.24 12.19
CA MET A 193 -13.50 -17.92 10.76
C MET A 193 -12.07 -17.74 10.26
N LEU A 194 -11.21 -17.05 11.02
CA LEU A 194 -9.78 -16.92 10.68
C LEU A 194 -9.05 -18.25 10.82
N GLY A 195 -9.44 -19.08 11.81
CA GLY A 195 -8.96 -20.46 11.94
C GLY A 195 -9.31 -21.33 10.73
N ALA A 196 -10.52 -21.17 10.17
CA ALA A 196 -10.92 -21.85 8.95
C ALA A 196 -10.12 -21.42 7.71
N MET A 197 -9.53 -20.22 7.71
CA MET A 197 -8.60 -19.75 6.67
C MET A 197 -7.19 -20.33 6.81
N GLY A 198 -6.91 -21.09 7.89
CA GLY A 198 -5.63 -21.76 8.13
C GLY A 198 -4.71 -21.05 9.12
N PHE A 199 -5.18 -20.00 9.80
CA PHE A 199 -4.39 -19.29 10.81
C PHE A 199 -4.55 -19.91 12.20
N SER A 200 -3.52 -19.81 13.06
CA SER A 200 -3.65 -20.27 14.44
C SER A 200 -4.59 -19.36 15.24
N GLU A 201 -5.25 -19.90 16.27
CA GLU A 201 -6.10 -19.09 17.17
C GLU A 201 -5.32 -17.91 17.77
N ARG A 202 -4.03 -18.10 18.07
CA ARG A 202 -3.13 -17.05 18.57
C ARG A 202 -2.97 -15.93 17.56
N HIS A 203 -2.72 -16.25 16.29
CA HIS A 203 -2.58 -15.24 15.23
C HIS A 203 -3.89 -14.51 14.97
N ALA A 204 -5.01 -15.24 14.93
CA ALA A 204 -6.34 -14.66 14.78
C ALA A 204 -6.68 -13.69 15.92
N MET A 205 -6.38 -14.05 17.16
CA MET A 205 -6.57 -13.18 18.32
C MET A 205 -5.68 -11.93 18.25
N GLY A 206 -4.40 -12.07 17.91
CA GLY A 206 -3.48 -10.95 17.76
C GLY A 206 -3.89 -9.99 16.65
N ALA A 207 -4.37 -10.51 15.53
CA ALA A 207 -4.88 -9.71 14.41
C ALA A 207 -6.18 -8.99 14.78
N LEU A 208 -7.14 -9.67 15.42
CA LEU A 208 -8.39 -9.05 15.87
C LEU A 208 -8.15 -7.98 16.94
N ALA A 209 -7.15 -8.17 17.80
CA ALA A 209 -6.72 -7.14 18.75
C ALA A 209 -6.15 -5.90 18.03
N ALA A 210 -5.34 -6.10 16.99
CA ALA A 210 -4.75 -5.01 16.19
C ALA A 210 -5.79 -4.25 15.35
N THR A 211 -6.88 -4.91 14.93
CA THR A 211 -7.85 -4.33 13.99
C THR A 211 -9.17 -3.89 14.63
N GLY A 212 -9.28 -3.97 15.96
CA GLY A 212 -10.48 -3.58 16.70
C GLY A 212 -11.66 -4.54 16.47
N GLY A 213 -11.38 -5.83 16.27
CA GLY A 213 -12.40 -6.89 16.12
C GLY A 213 -12.98 -7.03 14.70
N SER A 214 -12.44 -6.33 13.70
CA SER A 214 -12.87 -6.47 12.31
C SER A 214 -12.20 -7.66 11.63
N ILE A 215 -13.00 -8.62 11.15
CA ILE A 215 -12.52 -9.85 10.48
C ILE A 215 -11.79 -9.53 9.18
N GLU A 216 -12.34 -8.66 8.32
CA GLU A 216 -11.74 -8.33 7.02
C GLU A 216 -10.36 -7.70 7.18
N ARG A 217 -10.24 -6.74 8.11
CA ARG A 217 -8.96 -6.09 8.43
C ARG A 217 -8.02 -7.07 9.11
N ALA A 218 -8.51 -7.95 9.98
CA ALA A 218 -7.67 -8.95 10.63
C ALA A 218 -7.08 -9.94 9.61
N ALA A 219 -7.87 -10.38 8.63
CA ALA A 219 -7.36 -11.21 7.54
C ALA A 219 -6.29 -10.49 6.72
N ASP A 220 -6.53 -9.24 6.32
CA ASP A 220 -5.54 -8.42 5.59
C ASP A 220 -4.26 -8.19 6.42
N TRP A 221 -4.42 -7.96 7.72
CA TRP A 221 -3.30 -7.81 8.66
C TRP A 221 -2.46 -9.10 8.75
N LEU A 222 -3.10 -10.27 8.83
CA LEU A 222 -2.42 -11.57 8.85
C LEU A 222 -1.64 -11.84 7.57
N PHE A 223 -2.20 -11.52 6.39
CA PHE A 223 -1.50 -11.73 5.12
C PHE A 223 -0.35 -10.74 4.90
N SER A 224 -0.55 -9.47 5.24
CA SER A 224 0.48 -8.42 5.10
C SER A 224 1.65 -8.61 6.06
N HIS A 225 1.45 -9.31 7.18
CA HIS A 225 2.50 -9.63 8.16
C HIS A 225 2.92 -11.11 8.09
N SER A 226 2.59 -11.84 7.04
CA SER A 226 2.92 -13.29 6.94
C SER A 226 4.42 -13.57 7.06
N ASP A 227 5.27 -12.63 6.63
CA ASP A 227 6.74 -12.74 6.72
C ASP A 227 7.30 -12.61 8.16
N ASP A 228 6.60 -11.88 9.05
CA ASP A 228 7.01 -11.65 10.45
C ASP A 228 5.83 -11.84 11.43
N LEU A 229 5.01 -12.86 11.16
CA LEU A 229 3.71 -13.02 11.82
C LEU A 229 3.85 -13.24 13.33
N GLU A 230 4.87 -13.98 13.76
CA GLU A 230 5.11 -14.29 15.17
C GLU A 230 5.51 -13.05 15.98
N SER A 231 6.40 -12.22 15.44
CA SER A 231 6.84 -10.97 16.11
C SER A 231 5.71 -9.96 16.14
N ALA A 232 5.00 -9.79 15.01
CA ALA A 232 3.87 -8.86 14.91
C ALA A 232 2.76 -9.23 15.91
N VAL A 233 2.44 -10.53 16.04
CA VAL A 233 1.44 -11.01 17.00
C VAL A 233 1.92 -10.92 18.44
N ALA A 234 3.21 -11.13 18.71
CA ALA A 234 3.77 -10.92 20.05
C ALA A 234 3.68 -9.44 20.48
N ALA A 235 3.95 -8.51 19.56
CA ALA A 235 3.85 -7.08 19.80
C ALA A 235 2.40 -6.64 20.11
N THR A 236 1.41 -7.18 19.40
CA THR A 236 -0.01 -6.83 19.62
C THR A 236 -0.58 -7.43 20.90
N LEU A 237 -0.09 -8.61 21.31
CA LEU A 237 -0.50 -9.28 22.55
C LEU A 237 0.28 -8.80 23.79
N GLY A 238 1.23 -7.86 23.63
CA GLY A 238 2.00 -7.31 24.74
C GLY A 238 2.98 -8.29 25.39
N GLU A 239 3.37 -9.34 24.64
CA GLU A 239 4.37 -10.29 25.07
C GLU A 239 5.76 -9.79 24.68
N VAL A 240 6.74 -9.91 25.58
CA VAL A 240 8.12 -9.52 25.29
C VAL A 240 8.68 -10.50 24.26
N ALA A 241 8.67 -10.09 22.99
CA ALA A 241 9.22 -10.86 21.89
C ALA A 241 10.73 -11.04 22.10
N ASN A 242 11.14 -12.19 22.64
CA ASN A 242 12.53 -12.62 22.60
C ASN A 242 12.73 -13.45 21.33
N VAL A 243 12.73 -12.78 20.19
CA VAL A 243 13.02 -13.39 18.89
C VAL A 243 14.05 -12.50 18.21
N LYS A 244 15.14 -13.12 17.74
CA LYS A 244 16.17 -12.45 16.95
C LYS A 244 15.49 -11.73 15.79
N ALA A 245 15.81 -10.46 15.59
CA ALA A 245 15.61 -9.79 14.31
C ALA A 245 16.28 -10.67 13.23
N GLY A 246 15.45 -11.42 12.52
CA GLY A 246 15.87 -12.09 11.29
C GLY A 246 16.21 -10.99 10.31
N ASP A 247 17.40 -11.08 9.73
CA ASP A 247 17.79 -10.27 8.58
C ASP A 247 16.64 -10.29 7.57
N GLY A 248 16.20 -9.13 7.10
CA GLY A 248 15.04 -8.94 6.23
C GLY A 248 15.23 -9.52 4.82
N SER A 249 16.03 -10.57 4.66
CA SER A 249 16.00 -11.42 3.49
C SER A 249 14.72 -12.25 3.56
N CYS A 250 13.79 -11.97 2.66
CA CYS A 250 12.75 -12.91 2.31
C CYS A 250 13.41 -14.19 1.76
N GLU A 251 13.85 -15.08 2.64
CA GLU A 251 14.03 -16.47 2.28
C GLU A 251 12.63 -17.09 2.19
N THR A 252 11.87 -16.66 1.17
CA THR A 252 10.79 -17.48 0.64
C THR A 252 11.51 -18.73 0.12
N GLU A 253 11.52 -19.78 0.92
CA GLU A 253 12.17 -21.04 0.59
C GLU A 253 11.78 -21.47 -0.84
N GLY A 254 12.75 -21.41 -1.76
CA GLY A 254 12.81 -22.36 -2.86
C GLY A 254 12.34 -21.94 -4.25
N ASP A 255 12.25 -20.64 -4.59
CA ASP A 255 11.99 -20.28 -6.00
C ASP A 255 12.87 -19.19 -6.61
N ASP A 256 14.16 -19.18 -6.30
CA ASP A 256 15.17 -18.44 -7.08
C ASP A 256 15.87 -19.36 -8.09
N GLY A 257 16.34 -18.77 -9.19
CA GLY A 257 17.01 -19.47 -10.29
C GLY A 257 17.58 -18.50 -11.32
N PRO A 258 18.09 -18.99 -12.46
CA PRO A 258 18.63 -18.13 -13.51
C PRO A 258 17.56 -17.22 -14.09
N GLY A 259 17.85 -15.94 -14.28
CA GLY A 259 16.97 -14.91 -14.82
C GLY A 259 16.76 -15.02 -16.34
N ILE A 260 16.78 -16.24 -16.90
CA ILE A 260 16.57 -16.49 -18.33
C ILE A 260 15.20 -17.14 -18.53
N TYR A 261 14.39 -16.48 -19.35
CA TYR A 261 13.00 -16.83 -19.53
C TYR A 261 12.63 -17.05 -20.99
N ASP A 262 11.68 -17.97 -21.23
CA ASP A 262 11.02 -18.14 -22.52
C ASP A 262 9.56 -17.66 -22.44
N LEU A 263 9.10 -16.97 -23.49
CA LEU A 263 7.74 -16.48 -23.59
C LEU A 263 6.75 -17.65 -23.74
N LEU A 264 5.87 -17.79 -22.75
CA LEU A 264 4.83 -18.82 -22.72
C LEU A 264 3.54 -18.33 -23.40
N GLY A 265 3.19 -17.08 -23.17
CA GLY A 265 1.94 -16.52 -23.65
C GLY A 265 1.78 -15.05 -23.32
N PHE A 266 0.77 -14.42 -23.90
CA PHE A 266 0.42 -13.04 -23.60
C PHE A 266 -1.06 -12.80 -23.78
N VAL A 267 -1.55 -11.76 -23.11
CA VAL A 267 -2.91 -11.25 -23.19
C VAL A 267 -2.87 -9.92 -23.91
N SER A 268 -3.76 -9.73 -24.88
CA SER A 268 -3.89 -8.50 -25.65
C SER A 268 -5.24 -7.86 -25.38
N HIS A 269 -5.23 -6.55 -25.17
CA HIS A 269 -6.44 -5.72 -25.11
C HIS A 269 -6.65 -5.03 -26.47
N MET A 270 -7.67 -5.45 -27.22
CA MET A 270 -8.06 -4.84 -28.49
C MET A 270 -9.12 -3.77 -28.25
N GLY A 271 -8.75 -2.51 -28.51
CA GLY A 271 -9.64 -1.36 -28.28
C GLY A 271 -8.84 -0.08 -28.12
N SER A 272 -9.42 1.05 -28.51
CA SER A 272 -8.82 2.39 -28.36
C SER A 272 -9.09 3.02 -27.00
N ASN A 273 -10.10 2.54 -26.28
CA ASN A 273 -10.59 3.14 -25.04
C ASN A 273 -10.10 2.37 -23.81
N THR A 274 -10.18 3.02 -22.66
CA THR A 274 -9.87 2.41 -21.36
C THR A 274 -11.07 1.69 -20.76
N SER A 275 -12.28 2.18 -21.04
CA SER A 275 -13.54 1.64 -20.49
C SER A 275 -14.12 0.47 -21.29
N CYS A 276 -13.67 0.24 -22.51
CA CYS A 276 -14.16 -0.85 -23.35
C CYS A 276 -13.07 -1.39 -24.28
N GLY A 277 -13.16 -2.69 -24.54
CA GLY A 277 -12.35 -3.40 -25.51
C GLY A 277 -12.57 -4.90 -25.37
N HIS A 278 -11.76 -5.66 -26.11
CA HIS A 278 -11.87 -7.11 -26.20
C HIS A 278 -10.55 -7.76 -25.82
N TYR A 279 -10.59 -8.68 -24.85
CA TYR A 279 -9.41 -9.41 -24.41
C TYR A 279 -9.28 -10.73 -25.15
N VAL A 280 -8.09 -11.00 -25.67
CA VAL A 280 -7.70 -12.29 -26.22
C VAL A 280 -6.38 -12.71 -25.63
N CYS A 281 -6.13 -14.02 -25.57
CA CYS A 281 -4.81 -14.51 -25.18
C CYS A 281 -4.22 -15.40 -26.26
N HIS A 282 -2.91 -15.32 -26.39
CA HIS A 282 -2.11 -16.18 -27.24
C HIS A 282 -1.22 -17.02 -26.33
N ILE A 283 -1.24 -18.33 -26.52
CA ILE A 283 -0.46 -19.27 -25.71
C ILE A 283 0.36 -20.14 -26.66
N LYS A 284 1.65 -20.30 -26.36
CA LYS A 284 2.55 -21.19 -27.07
C LYS A 284 2.38 -22.61 -26.52
N LYS A 285 1.80 -23.51 -27.30
CA LYS A 285 1.61 -24.94 -26.97
C LYS A 285 2.32 -25.80 -28.02
N GLU A 286 3.15 -26.73 -27.57
CA GLU A 286 3.88 -27.65 -28.47
C GLU A 286 4.66 -26.93 -29.59
N GLY A 287 5.22 -25.75 -29.28
CA GLY A 287 5.95 -24.91 -30.24
C GLY A 287 5.07 -24.11 -31.22
N ARG A 288 3.74 -24.20 -31.12
CA ARG A 288 2.79 -23.46 -31.96
C ARG A 288 2.02 -22.42 -31.15
N TRP A 289 1.76 -21.27 -31.75
CA TRP A 289 0.92 -20.24 -31.14
C TRP A 289 -0.55 -20.54 -31.35
N VAL A 290 -1.32 -20.48 -30.26
CA VAL A 290 -2.77 -20.69 -30.27
C VAL A 290 -3.44 -19.43 -29.75
N LEU A 291 -4.31 -18.85 -30.57
CA LEU A 291 -5.21 -17.76 -30.20
C LEU A 291 -6.43 -18.34 -29.49
N HIS A 292 -6.69 -17.85 -28.29
CA HIS A 292 -7.90 -18.08 -27.53
C HIS A 292 -8.71 -16.78 -27.50
N ASN A 293 -9.84 -16.79 -28.22
CA ASN A 293 -10.80 -15.70 -28.31
C ASN A 293 -12.18 -16.24 -27.92
N ASP A 294 -12.48 -16.21 -26.62
CA ASP A 294 -13.68 -16.79 -26.01
C ASP A 294 -13.91 -18.25 -26.46
N ARG A 295 -14.99 -18.50 -27.22
CA ARG A 295 -15.35 -19.81 -27.75
C ARG A 295 -14.51 -20.23 -28.97
N LYS A 296 -13.77 -19.30 -29.56
CA LYS A 296 -12.96 -19.54 -30.77
C LYS A 296 -11.52 -19.81 -30.37
N VAL A 297 -11.03 -20.98 -30.73
CA VAL A 297 -9.63 -21.38 -30.56
C VAL A 297 -9.05 -21.66 -31.94
N ALA A 298 -7.97 -20.98 -32.30
CA ALA A 298 -7.36 -21.09 -33.61
C ALA A 298 -5.83 -21.10 -33.51
N ALA A 299 -5.15 -21.77 -34.44
CA ALA A 299 -3.71 -21.63 -34.59
C ALA A 299 -3.39 -20.24 -35.15
N SER A 300 -2.42 -19.55 -34.57
CA SER A 300 -1.96 -18.23 -35.00
C SER A 300 -0.61 -18.35 -35.69
N GLU A 301 -0.55 -18.06 -36.98
CA GLU A 301 0.72 -18.07 -37.74
C GLU A 301 1.46 -16.73 -37.60
N ALA A 302 0.74 -15.62 -37.67
CA ALA A 302 1.26 -14.27 -37.48
C ALA A 302 0.83 -13.72 -36.11
N THR A 303 1.58 -14.09 -35.08
CA THR A 303 1.24 -13.72 -33.69
C THR A 303 1.66 -12.28 -33.38
N PRO A 304 0.73 -11.40 -32.95
CA PRO A 304 1.03 -9.99 -32.69
C PRO A 304 1.70 -9.80 -31.31
N LEU A 305 2.95 -10.25 -31.20
CA LEU A 305 3.76 -10.16 -29.98
C LEU A 305 3.99 -8.71 -29.53
N ASP A 306 3.80 -7.74 -30.41
CA ASP A 306 4.12 -6.34 -30.20
C ASP A 306 2.96 -5.50 -29.62
N LEU A 307 1.74 -6.06 -29.63
CA LEU A 307 0.51 -5.41 -29.18
C LEU A 307 -0.05 -5.97 -27.87
N GLY A 308 0.69 -6.88 -27.23
CA GLY A 308 0.31 -7.47 -25.95
C GLY A 308 0.25 -6.44 -24.82
N TYR A 309 -0.63 -6.73 -23.87
CA TYR A 309 -0.86 -5.95 -22.65
C TYR A 309 -0.13 -6.56 -21.46
N MET A 310 -0.27 -7.87 -21.27
CA MET A 310 0.42 -8.65 -20.23
C MET A 310 1.10 -9.85 -20.87
N TYR A 311 2.34 -10.12 -20.48
CA TYR A 311 3.16 -11.22 -21.00
C TYR A 311 3.53 -12.16 -19.86
N PHE A 312 3.56 -13.44 -20.16
CA PHE A 312 3.86 -14.51 -19.24
C PHE A 312 5.11 -15.23 -19.73
N PHE A 313 6.14 -15.19 -18.91
CA PHE A 313 7.45 -15.74 -19.16
C PHE A 313 7.69 -16.90 -18.19
N ARG A 314 8.18 -18.03 -18.70
CA ARG A 314 8.56 -19.19 -17.89
C ARG A 314 10.07 -19.27 -17.82
N ARG A 315 10.62 -19.43 -16.61
CA ARG A 315 12.06 -19.61 -16.37
C ARG A 315 12.52 -20.88 -17.08
N ARG A 316 13.70 -20.86 -17.73
CA ARG A 316 14.15 -21.98 -18.59
C ARG A 316 14.47 -23.28 -17.86
N ASP A 317 14.79 -23.19 -16.58
CA ASP A 317 15.09 -24.30 -15.69
C ASP A 317 13.82 -24.92 -15.05
N ALA A 318 12.64 -24.35 -15.32
CA ALA A 318 11.35 -24.72 -14.71
C ALA A 318 10.52 -25.73 -15.51
#